data_AF-A0A1S3XN48-F1
#
_entry.id   AF-A0A1S3XN48-F1
#
_cell.length_a   1.000
_cell.length_b   1.000
_cell.length_c   1.000
_cell.angle_alpha   90.00
_cell.angle_beta   90.00
_cell.angle_gamma   90.00
#
_symmetry.space_group_name_H-M   'P 1'
#
loop_
_entity.id
_entity.type
_entity.pdbx_description
1 polymer ?
#
loop_
_entity_poly.entity_id
_entity_poly.type
_entity_poly.pdbx_seq_one_letter_code
_entity_poly.pdbx_strand_id
1 'polypeptide(L)'
;MELKDWLSPKDLWHAMNDEELMWRASMVSQIMEYPFNRTPKVAFLFLTRGRLPLAPLWEMFFKGHEELFSIYLHTSPEFNFEPPPTSVFYKRRIPSQEVQWGRASMIDAERRLLANALLDISNERFILLSETCIPLFNFTTIYTFLTKSNQSFLGLFDDLRKIGRGRYNKRMYPIITISDWRKGSQWFEVHRELALKIISDVTYYPVFKNYCTPPCYMDEHYLPTLVNKVCPKLTSNWSVTWADWSAGGSHPTTFLRKDVTEEFLDSVRYGSNCSYNGELSSISFLFGRKFHPSTLQPLLRIGPKLFGFG
;
A
#
# COMPACT_ATOMS: atom_id res chain seq x y z
N MET A 1 -24.86 15.47 -14.64
CA MET A 1 -23.62 14.68 -14.48
C MET A 1 -22.56 15.41 -15.28
N GLU A 2 -21.61 16.02 -14.59
CA GLU A 2 -20.53 16.81 -15.20
C GLU A 2 -19.31 15.92 -15.44
N LEU A 3 -18.39 16.34 -16.32
CA LEU A 3 -17.14 15.60 -16.57
C LEU A 3 -16.40 15.31 -15.26
N LYS A 4 -16.39 16.27 -14.33
CA LYS A 4 -15.74 16.13 -13.02
C LYS A 4 -16.25 14.92 -12.22
N ASP A 5 -17.54 14.59 -12.35
CA ASP A 5 -18.17 13.44 -11.68
C ASP A 5 -17.64 12.10 -12.22
N TRP A 6 -17.13 12.08 -13.46
CA TRP A 6 -16.50 10.93 -14.09
C TRP A 6 -15.00 10.82 -13.78
N LEU A 7 -14.33 11.93 -13.53
CA LEU A 7 -12.88 11.97 -13.28
C LEU A 7 -12.51 11.54 -11.87
N SER A 8 -13.36 11.81 -10.88
CA SER A 8 -13.16 11.43 -9.49
C SER A 8 -14.51 11.23 -8.79
N PRO A 9 -14.72 10.13 -8.03
CA PRO A 9 -15.95 9.91 -7.31
C PRO A 9 -16.20 11.00 -6.25
N LYS A 10 -17.42 11.54 -6.20
CA LYS A 10 -17.84 12.47 -5.14
C LYS A 10 -17.88 11.79 -3.77
N ASP A 11 -18.40 10.57 -3.74
CA ASP A 11 -18.46 9.71 -2.57
C ASP A 11 -17.74 8.39 -2.87
N LEU A 12 -17.02 7.86 -1.89
CA LEU A 12 -16.37 6.56 -2.01
C LEU A 12 -17.33 5.39 -1.79
N TRP A 13 -18.53 5.66 -1.27
CA TRP A 13 -19.54 4.64 -1.04
C TRP A 13 -20.30 4.32 -2.33
N HIS A 14 -20.45 3.04 -2.65
CA HIS A 14 -21.16 2.55 -3.83
C HIS A 14 -21.74 1.15 -3.59
N ALA A 15 -22.64 0.72 -4.47
CA ALA A 15 -23.29 -0.61 -4.39
C ALA A 15 -22.62 -1.68 -5.28
N MET A 16 -21.61 -1.32 -6.08
CA MET A 16 -20.90 -2.28 -6.95
C MET A 16 -20.30 -3.43 -6.13
N ASN A 17 -20.49 -4.66 -6.61
CA ASN A 17 -19.76 -5.81 -6.10
C ASN A 17 -18.29 -5.79 -6.60
N ASP A 18 -17.47 -6.73 -6.16
CA ASP A 18 -16.04 -6.75 -6.54
C ASP A 18 -15.83 -6.93 -8.04
N GLU A 19 -16.62 -7.77 -8.72
CA GLU A 19 -16.48 -7.99 -10.17
C GLU A 19 -16.80 -6.71 -10.96
N GLU A 20 -17.91 -6.06 -10.63
CA GLU A 20 -18.32 -4.77 -11.22
C GLU A 20 -17.29 -3.67 -10.95
N LEU A 21 -16.77 -3.61 -9.71
CA LEU A 21 -15.76 -2.63 -9.31
C LEU A 21 -14.43 -2.86 -10.05
N MET A 22 -13.92 -4.09 -10.12
CA MET A 22 -12.68 -4.38 -10.84
C MET A 22 -12.83 -4.06 -12.32
N TRP A 23 -13.94 -4.48 -12.94
CA TRP A 23 -14.24 -4.18 -14.33
C TRP A 23 -14.26 -2.67 -14.59
N ARG A 24 -15.02 -1.90 -13.80
CA ARG A 24 -15.09 -0.44 -13.91
C ARG A 24 -13.74 0.22 -13.69
N ALA A 25 -13.00 -0.17 -12.66
CA ALA A 25 -11.70 0.42 -12.33
C ALA A 25 -10.61 0.07 -13.36
N SER A 26 -10.77 -1.02 -14.11
CA SER A 26 -9.87 -1.40 -15.20
C SER A 26 -10.08 -0.61 -16.50
N MET A 27 -11.16 0.18 -16.60
CA MET A 27 -11.41 1.01 -17.77
C MET A 27 -10.33 2.10 -17.89
N VAL A 28 -9.67 2.15 -19.04
CA VAL A 28 -8.65 3.15 -19.36
C VAL A 28 -8.98 3.85 -20.67
N SER A 29 -8.74 5.16 -20.70
CA SER A 29 -8.84 5.94 -21.93
C SER A 29 -7.77 5.48 -22.93
N GLN A 30 -8.16 5.32 -24.19
CA GLN A 30 -7.21 5.11 -25.29
C GLN A 30 -6.57 6.42 -25.78
N ILE A 31 -7.17 7.56 -25.44
CA ILE A 31 -6.58 8.89 -25.67
C ILE A 31 -5.67 9.18 -24.47
N MET A 32 -4.37 9.27 -24.74
CA MET A 32 -3.34 9.46 -23.71
C MET A 32 -3.30 10.88 -23.15
N GLU A 33 -3.66 11.87 -23.97
CA GLU A 33 -3.69 13.27 -23.55
C GLU A 33 -5.01 13.61 -22.87
N TYR A 34 -4.92 14.23 -21.69
CA TYR A 34 -6.10 14.67 -20.95
C TYR A 34 -6.56 16.03 -21.50
N PRO A 35 -7.86 16.22 -21.78
CA PRO A 35 -8.40 17.50 -22.23
C PRO A 35 -8.56 18.52 -21.08
N PHE A 36 -7.87 18.32 -19.94
CA PHE A 36 -7.95 19.15 -18.75
C PHE A 36 -6.64 19.07 -17.96
N ASN A 37 -6.38 20.09 -17.14
CA ASN A 37 -5.25 20.08 -16.22
C ASN A 37 -5.49 19.07 -15.10
N ARG A 38 -4.49 18.24 -14.86
CA ARG A 38 -4.54 17.14 -13.90
C ARG A 38 -3.28 17.16 -13.06
N THR A 39 -3.46 17.19 -11.75
CA THR A 39 -2.36 17.08 -10.79
C THR A 39 -2.25 15.63 -10.34
N PRO A 40 -1.12 14.94 -10.57
CA PRO A 40 -0.90 13.60 -10.06
C PRO A 40 -1.09 13.54 -8.53
N LYS A 41 -1.84 12.55 -8.07
CA LYS A 41 -2.08 12.31 -6.65
C LYS A 41 -1.45 11.01 -6.18
N VAL A 42 -1.11 10.99 -4.90
CA VAL A 42 -0.74 9.77 -4.18
C VAL A 42 -1.94 9.27 -3.37
N ALA A 43 -2.41 8.07 -3.66
CA ALA A 43 -3.48 7.39 -2.95
C ALA A 43 -2.91 6.60 -1.76
N PHE A 44 -3.36 6.96 -0.56
CA PHE A 44 -3.01 6.28 0.68
C PHE A 44 -4.11 5.27 1.03
N LEU A 45 -3.77 3.99 0.92
CA LEU A 45 -4.66 2.86 1.08
C LEU A 45 -4.47 2.25 2.47
N PHE A 46 -5.34 2.58 3.41
CA PHE A 46 -5.28 2.07 4.77
C PHE A 46 -6.13 0.80 4.90
N LEU A 47 -5.45 -0.34 5.05
CA LEU A 47 -6.06 -1.61 5.41
C LEU A 47 -5.95 -1.81 6.92
N THR A 48 -7.07 -1.71 7.61
CA THR A 48 -7.11 -1.66 9.09
C THR A 48 -8.22 -2.54 9.64
N ARG A 49 -8.11 -2.93 10.91
CA ARG A 49 -9.21 -3.62 11.60
C ARG A 49 -10.25 -2.68 12.18
N GLY A 50 -9.85 -1.45 12.53
CA GLY A 50 -10.73 -0.49 13.21
C GLY A 50 -10.14 0.92 13.22
N ARG A 51 -10.07 1.55 14.39
CA ARG A 51 -9.55 2.92 14.54
C ARG A 51 -8.11 3.04 14.04
N LEU A 52 -7.76 4.24 13.59
CA LEU A 52 -6.40 4.67 13.34
C LEU A 52 -5.86 5.38 14.59
N PRO A 53 -5.16 4.67 15.50
CA PRO A 53 -4.65 5.28 16.73
C PRO A 53 -3.58 6.34 16.45
N LEU A 54 -2.90 6.24 15.31
CA LEU A 54 -1.87 7.19 14.87
C LEU A 54 -2.43 8.28 13.95
N ALA A 55 -3.75 8.40 13.80
CA ALA A 55 -4.40 9.40 12.93
C ALA A 55 -3.91 10.85 13.18
N PRO A 56 -3.69 11.31 14.43
CA PRO A 56 -3.21 12.69 14.63
C PRO A 56 -1.83 12.97 14.02
N LEU A 57 -0.94 11.97 13.94
CA LEU A 57 0.34 12.10 13.25
C LEU A 57 0.13 12.23 11.73
N TRP A 58 -0.78 11.43 11.17
CA TRP A 58 -1.15 11.49 9.76
C TRP A 58 -1.85 12.80 9.39
N GLU A 59 -2.74 13.32 10.25
CA GLU A 59 -3.37 14.63 10.06
C GLU A 59 -2.31 15.74 9.97
N MET A 60 -1.29 15.70 10.83
CA MET A 60 -0.16 16.62 10.74
C MET A 60 0.66 16.44 9.46
N PHE A 61 0.87 15.21 9.01
CA PHE A 61 1.58 14.90 7.76
C PHE A 61 0.82 15.41 6.52
N PHE A 62 -0.50 15.31 6.49
CA PHE A 62 -1.33 15.68 5.33
C PHE A 62 -1.67 17.16 5.23
N LYS A 63 -1.55 17.91 6.34
CA LYS A 63 -2.00 19.30 6.44
C LYS A 63 -1.38 20.19 5.35
N GLY A 64 -2.21 20.85 4.56
CA GLY A 64 -1.79 21.81 3.52
C GLY A 64 -1.43 21.18 2.17
N HIS A 65 -1.73 19.89 1.99
CA HIS A 65 -1.43 19.14 0.77
C HIS A 65 -2.65 18.47 0.13
N GLU A 66 -3.86 18.94 0.44
CA GLU A 66 -5.15 18.28 0.15
C GLU A 66 -5.38 17.96 -1.34
N GLU A 67 -4.77 18.73 -2.24
CA GLU A 67 -4.87 18.53 -3.70
C GLU A 67 -3.91 17.46 -4.26
N LEU A 68 -2.97 16.97 -3.45
CA LEU A 68 -1.88 16.07 -3.88
C LEU A 68 -2.07 14.62 -3.41
N PHE A 69 -3.10 14.35 -2.62
CA PHE A 69 -3.37 13.01 -2.12
C PHE A 69 -4.85 12.66 -2.10
N SER A 70 -5.11 11.38 -1.92
CA SER A 70 -6.42 10.81 -1.62
C SER A 70 -6.25 9.71 -0.57
N ILE A 71 -7.30 9.46 0.22
CA ILE A 71 -7.27 8.49 1.31
C ILE A 71 -8.42 7.51 1.13
N TYR A 72 -8.12 6.22 1.28
CA TYR A 72 -9.10 5.14 1.21
C TYR A 72 -8.91 4.24 2.43
N LEU A 73 -10.00 3.99 3.16
CA LEU A 73 -10.02 3.18 4.36
C LEU A 73 -10.81 1.90 4.10
N HIS A 74 -10.14 0.76 4.25
CA HIS A 74 -10.80 -0.53 4.40
C HIS A 74 -10.74 -0.93 5.87
N THR A 75 -11.89 -1.12 6.49
CA THR A 75 -12.03 -1.46 7.92
C THR A 75 -12.77 -2.80 8.07
N SER A 76 -12.81 -3.38 9.27
CA SER A 76 -13.79 -4.46 9.53
C SER A 76 -15.21 -3.94 9.26
N PRO A 77 -16.09 -4.74 8.62
CA PRO A 77 -17.51 -4.44 8.45
C PRO A 77 -18.24 -4.07 9.75
N GLU A 78 -17.84 -4.68 10.87
CA GLU A 78 -18.43 -4.40 12.19
C GLU A 78 -18.00 -3.03 12.76
N PHE A 79 -16.95 -2.42 12.20
CA PHE A 79 -16.44 -1.14 12.65
C PHE A 79 -17.19 0.04 12.01
N ASN A 80 -17.94 0.78 12.83
CA ASN A 80 -18.87 1.81 12.39
C ASN A 80 -18.53 3.25 12.82
N PHE A 81 -17.31 3.49 13.31
CA PHE A 81 -16.88 4.83 13.70
C PHE A 81 -16.52 5.67 12.48
N GLU A 82 -17.16 6.83 12.35
CA GLU A 82 -16.85 7.85 11.35
C GLU A 82 -16.06 9.00 12.02
N PRO A 83 -14.89 9.40 11.49
CA PRO A 83 -14.17 10.58 11.95
C PRO A 83 -15.00 11.88 11.86
N PRO A 84 -14.64 12.94 12.60
CA PRO A 84 -15.34 14.23 12.47
C PRO A 84 -15.09 14.86 11.09
N PRO A 85 -15.97 15.75 10.57
CA PRO A 85 -15.81 16.42 9.27
C PRO A 85 -14.50 17.20 9.08
N THR A 86 -13.84 17.58 10.19
CA THR A 86 -12.55 18.27 10.18
C THR A 86 -11.36 17.33 9.94
N SER A 87 -11.55 16.02 10.05
CA SER A 87 -10.49 15.03 9.85
C SER A 87 -10.29 14.73 8.38
N VAL A 88 -9.03 14.55 7.96
CA VAL A 88 -8.68 14.08 6.60
C VAL A 88 -9.26 12.70 6.28
N PHE A 89 -9.59 11.93 7.31
CA PHE A 89 -10.18 10.59 7.24
C PHE A 89 -11.72 10.59 7.14
N TYR A 90 -12.37 11.75 7.20
CA TYR A 90 -13.83 11.84 7.08
C TYR A 90 -14.32 11.35 5.71
N LYS A 91 -15.32 10.48 5.72
CA LYS A 91 -15.94 9.85 4.55
C LYS A 91 -14.93 9.18 3.62
N ARG A 92 -13.84 8.64 4.18
CA ARG A 92 -12.79 7.93 3.42
C ARG A 92 -12.98 6.41 3.38
N ARG A 93 -14.02 5.88 4.03
CA ARG A 93 -14.31 4.44 4.07
C ARG A 93 -14.91 3.95 2.75
N ILE A 94 -14.29 2.93 2.17
CA ILE A 94 -14.82 2.19 1.01
C ILE A 94 -15.75 1.07 1.48
N PRO A 95 -16.65 0.55 0.63
CA PRO A 95 -17.38 -0.69 0.91
C PRO A 95 -16.37 -1.80 1.28
N SER A 96 -16.41 -2.28 2.52
CA SER A 96 -15.40 -3.20 3.08
C SER A 96 -16.00 -4.57 3.38
N GLN A 97 -15.16 -5.62 3.38
CA GLN A 97 -15.56 -7.00 3.70
C GLN A 97 -14.65 -7.61 4.76
N GLU A 98 -15.02 -8.77 5.31
CA GLU A 98 -14.21 -9.46 6.30
C GLU A 98 -12.85 -9.91 5.75
N VAL A 99 -11.79 -9.75 6.56
CA VAL A 99 -10.41 -10.04 6.17
C VAL A 99 -9.77 -11.03 7.11
N GLN A 100 -9.20 -12.10 6.53
CA GLN A 100 -8.46 -13.12 7.26
C GLN A 100 -6.99 -13.09 6.83
N TRP A 101 -6.09 -13.09 7.82
CA TRP A 101 -4.66 -13.10 7.57
C TRP A 101 -4.21 -14.31 6.76
N GLY A 102 -3.38 -14.10 5.75
CA GLY A 102 -2.86 -15.17 4.90
C GLY A 102 -3.80 -15.69 3.81
N ARG A 103 -5.07 -15.31 3.83
CA ARG A 103 -6.13 -15.86 2.97
C ARG A 103 -6.42 -14.94 1.79
N ALA A 104 -7.21 -15.45 0.85
CA ALA A 104 -7.67 -14.69 -0.31
C ALA A 104 -8.36 -13.37 0.06
N SER A 105 -9.11 -13.34 1.17
CA SER A 105 -9.80 -12.12 1.62
C SER A 105 -8.86 -10.95 1.97
N MET A 106 -7.60 -11.22 2.33
CA MET A 106 -6.58 -10.18 2.48
C MET A 106 -6.29 -9.51 1.13
N ILE A 107 -6.03 -10.32 0.10
CA ILE A 107 -5.79 -9.83 -1.26
C ILE A 107 -7.05 -9.16 -1.83
N ASP A 108 -8.25 -9.67 -1.53
CA ASP A 108 -9.51 -9.06 -1.95
C ASP A 108 -9.64 -7.64 -1.40
N ALA A 109 -9.31 -7.41 -0.13
CA ALA A 109 -9.32 -6.08 0.46
C ALA A 109 -8.28 -5.14 -0.17
N GLU A 110 -7.06 -5.63 -0.44
CA GLU A 110 -6.01 -4.85 -1.13
C GLU A 110 -6.43 -4.47 -2.55
N ARG A 111 -6.96 -5.43 -3.32
CA ARG A 111 -7.49 -5.17 -4.67
C ARG A 111 -8.67 -4.21 -4.63
N ARG A 112 -9.54 -4.30 -3.62
CA ARG A 112 -10.69 -3.40 -3.45
C ARG A 112 -10.27 -1.97 -3.14
N LEU A 113 -9.24 -1.80 -2.31
CA LEU A 113 -8.60 -0.50 -2.06
C LEU A 113 -8.01 0.08 -3.35
N LEU A 114 -7.23 -0.71 -4.09
CA LEU A 114 -6.67 -0.31 -5.38
C LEU A 114 -7.77 0.10 -6.37
N ALA A 115 -8.80 -0.72 -6.53
CA ALA A 115 -9.86 -0.48 -7.49
C ALA A 115 -10.67 0.78 -7.16
N ASN A 116 -11.03 1.00 -5.89
CA ASN A 116 -11.66 2.24 -5.46
C ASN A 116 -10.78 3.46 -5.71
N ALA A 117 -9.48 3.34 -5.48
CA ALA A 117 -8.54 4.42 -5.72
C ALA A 117 -8.30 4.70 -7.21
N LEU A 118 -8.37 3.69 -8.06
CA LEU A 118 -8.23 3.83 -9.51
C LEU A 118 -9.40 4.58 -10.17
N LEU A 119 -10.57 4.61 -9.51
CA LEU A 119 -11.72 5.39 -9.98
C LEU A 119 -11.45 6.91 -9.98
N ASP A 120 -10.48 7.40 -9.19
CA ASP A 120 -9.95 8.75 -9.36
C ASP A 120 -8.81 8.72 -10.38
N ILE A 121 -9.03 9.40 -11.51
CA ILE A 121 -8.08 9.47 -12.62
C ILE A 121 -6.79 10.21 -12.24
N SER A 122 -6.83 11.04 -11.20
CA SER A 122 -5.69 11.84 -10.73
C SER A 122 -4.68 10.99 -9.96
N ASN A 123 -5.12 9.89 -9.35
CA ASN A 123 -4.23 9.00 -8.60
C ASN A 123 -3.26 8.26 -9.54
N GLU A 124 -1.96 8.47 -9.32
CA GLU A 124 -0.87 7.78 -10.06
C GLU A 124 -0.09 6.78 -9.22
N ARG A 125 -0.09 6.98 -7.91
CA ARG A 125 0.76 6.25 -6.96
C ARG A 125 -0.12 5.71 -5.86
N PHE A 126 0.03 4.43 -5.51
CA PHE A 126 -0.88 3.74 -4.59
C PHE A 126 -0.07 3.05 -3.51
N ILE A 127 -0.26 3.45 -2.26
CA ILE A 127 0.55 2.97 -1.13
C ILE A 127 -0.35 2.20 -0.16
N LEU A 128 0.00 0.94 0.10
CA LEU A 128 -0.67 0.15 1.12
C LEU A 128 -0.07 0.43 2.50
N LEU A 129 -0.94 0.76 3.47
CA LEU A 129 -0.59 1.09 4.85
C LEU A 129 -1.54 0.42 5.84
N SER A 130 -1.16 0.41 7.10
CA SER A 130 -1.98 -0.08 8.21
C SER A 130 -2.14 0.97 9.30
N GLU A 131 -2.93 0.64 10.31
CA GLU A 131 -3.09 1.41 11.55
C GLU A 131 -1.82 1.54 12.40
N THR A 132 -0.77 0.78 12.06
CA THR A 132 0.53 0.75 12.77
C THR A 132 1.70 1.27 11.95
N CYS A 133 1.43 1.87 10.79
CA CYS A 133 2.44 2.51 9.95
C CYS A 133 2.56 4.00 10.31
N ILE A 134 3.77 4.55 10.14
CA ILE A 134 4.06 5.98 10.25
C ILE A 134 4.82 6.48 9.01
N PRO A 135 4.66 7.75 8.60
CA PRO A 135 5.55 8.38 7.64
C PRO A 135 6.89 8.73 8.31
N LEU A 136 7.99 8.53 7.59
CA LEU A 136 9.36 8.78 8.08
C LEU A 136 9.94 10.11 7.57
N PHE A 137 9.28 10.75 6.61
CA PHE A 137 9.68 12.02 6.02
C PHE A 137 8.45 12.93 5.88
N ASN A 138 8.68 14.22 5.63
CA ASN A 138 7.60 15.16 5.34
C ASN A 138 6.85 14.80 4.03
N PHE A 139 5.65 15.35 3.86
CA PHE A 139 4.80 15.04 2.72
C PHE A 139 5.47 15.37 1.39
N THR A 140 6.06 16.56 1.25
CA THR A 140 6.71 17.00 0.01
C THR A 140 7.83 16.05 -0.42
N THR A 141 8.64 15.54 0.52
CA THR A 141 9.69 14.56 0.26
C THR A 141 9.10 13.25 -0.24
N ILE A 142 8.10 12.69 0.46
CA ILE A 142 7.44 11.43 0.05
C ILE A 142 6.75 11.57 -1.30
N TYR A 143 5.97 12.63 -1.48
CA TYR A 143 5.27 12.93 -2.72
C TYR A 143 6.24 13.06 -3.89
N THR A 144 7.32 13.83 -3.73
CA THR A 144 8.33 14.02 -4.78
C THR A 144 9.05 12.73 -5.10
N PHE A 145 9.44 11.95 -4.08
CA PHE A 145 10.10 10.66 -4.27
C PHE A 145 9.21 9.70 -5.08
N LEU A 146 7.92 9.61 -4.76
CA LEU A 146 7.03 8.68 -5.46
C LEU A 146 6.68 9.17 -6.86
N THR A 147 6.29 10.43 -7.00
CA THR A 147 5.86 10.97 -8.31
C THR A 147 6.99 11.10 -9.32
N LYS A 148 8.25 11.25 -8.88
CA LYS A 148 9.43 11.26 -9.76
C LYS A 148 10.09 9.89 -9.95
N SER A 149 9.60 8.84 -9.28
CA SER A 149 10.11 7.49 -9.51
C SER A 149 9.73 7.01 -10.91
N ASN A 150 10.60 6.24 -11.57
CA ASN A 150 10.26 5.51 -12.80
C ASN A 150 9.74 4.08 -12.53
N GLN A 151 9.79 3.64 -11.27
CA GLN A 151 9.43 2.28 -10.85
C GLN A 151 8.38 2.30 -9.74
N SER A 152 7.73 1.15 -9.56
CA SER A 152 6.94 0.81 -8.37
C SER A 152 7.84 0.20 -7.30
N PHE A 153 7.45 0.29 -6.03
CA PHE A 153 8.16 -0.31 -4.91
C PHE A 153 7.41 -1.52 -4.35
N LEU A 154 7.57 -2.65 -5.05
CA LEU A 154 7.05 -3.95 -4.64
C LEU A 154 8.20 -4.95 -4.50
N GLY A 155 8.43 -5.43 -3.28
CA GLY A 155 9.47 -6.40 -2.98
C GLY A 155 9.19 -7.76 -3.60
N LEU A 156 10.11 -8.27 -4.42
CA LEU A 156 10.02 -9.62 -4.96
C LEU A 156 11.40 -10.28 -5.01
N PHE A 157 11.49 -11.48 -4.46
CA PHE A 157 12.70 -12.28 -4.45
C PHE A 157 12.37 -13.77 -4.48
N ASP A 158 13.32 -14.58 -4.94
CA ASP A 158 13.23 -16.03 -4.90
C ASP A 158 13.90 -16.56 -3.63
N ASP A 159 13.09 -17.08 -2.71
CA ASP A 159 13.56 -17.61 -1.43
C ASP A 159 13.55 -19.14 -1.46
N LEU A 160 14.74 -19.74 -1.51
CA LEU A 160 14.91 -21.19 -1.60
C LEU A 160 14.48 -21.94 -0.32
N ARG A 161 14.25 -21.24 0.79
CA ARG A 161 13.93 -21.84 2.08
C ARG A 161 12.49 -22.35 2.13
N LYS A 162 12.15 -23.08 3.21
CA LYS A 162 10.79 -23.58 3.47
C LYS A 162 9.72 -22.48 3.47
N ILE A 163 10.09 -21.27 3.90
CA ILE A 163 9.19 -20.10 3.98
C ILE A 163 9.01 -19.36 2.64
N GLY A 164 9.71 -19.80 1.58
CA GLY A 164 9.63 -19.28 0.23
C GLY A 164 9.09 -20.34 -0.73
N ARG A 165 9.98 -20.99 -1.49
CA ARG A 165 9.66 -22.09 -2.42
C ARG A 165 8.97 -23.27 -1.72
N GLY A 166 9.24 -23.52 -0.44
CA GLY A 166 8.57 -24.58 0.31
C GLY A 166 7.06 -24.38 0.49
N ARG A 167 6.54 -23.17 0.25
CA ARG A 167 5.11 -22.84 0.29
C ARG A 167 4.40 -22.99 -1.06
N TYR A 168 5.14 -23.26 -2.13
CA TYR A 168 4.56 -23.47 -3.46
C TYR A 168 3.77 -24.79 -3.52
N ASN A 169 2.55 -24.73 -4.05
CA ASN A 169 1.69 -25.89 -4.25
C ASN A 169 1.80 -26.37 -5.71
N LYS A 170 2.25 -27.62 -5.91
CA LYS A 170 2.43 -28.20 -7.26
C LYS A 170 1.16 -28.19 -8.13
N ARG A 171 -0.03 -28.12 -7.52
CA ARG A 171 -1.31 -27.99 -8.25
C ARG A 171 -1.49 -26.65 -8.96
N MET A 172 -0.63 -25.66 -8.70
CA MET A 172 -0.62 -24.39 -9.44
C MET A 172 -0.01 -24.53 -10.84
N TYR A 173 0.74 -25.61 -11.11
CA TYR A 173 1.23 -25.95 -12.44
C TYR A 173 0.08 -26.41 -13.35
N PRO A 174 0.05 -26.05 -14.65
CA PRO A 174 1.10 -25.35 -15.40
C PRO A 174 1.02 -23.81 -15.37
N ILE A 175 -0.04 -23.24 -14.80
CA ILE A 175 -0.32 -21.79 -14.90
C ILE A 175 0.74 -20.96 -14.16
N ILE A 176 1.14 -21.42 -12.98
CA ILE A 176 2.25 -20.84 -12.21
C ILE A 176 3.26 -21.95 -11.99
N THR A 177 4.48 -21.78 -12.49
CA THR A 177 5.58 -22.70 -12.26
C THR A 177 6.37 -22.32 -11.01
N ILE A 178 7.17 -23.25 -10.49
CA ILE A 178 8.07 -22.94 -9.36
C ILE A 178 9.10 -21.85 -9.71
N SER A 179 9.51 -21.73 -10.98
CA SER A 179 10.40 -20.66 -11.44
C SER A 179 9.74 -19.28 -11.43
N ASP A 180 8.41 -19.23 -11.55
CA ASP A 180 7.64 -17.99 -11.45
C ASP A 180 7.45 -17.53 -9.99
N TRP A 181 7.47 -18.48 -9.05
CA TRP A 181 7.15 -18.26 -7.65
C TRP A 181 8.07 -17.24 -7.01
N ARG A 182 7.50 -16.19 -6.41
CA ARG A 182 8.24 -15.18 -5.66
C ARG A 182 7.66 -14.98 -4.28
N LYS A 183 8.50 -14.45 -3.40
CA LYS A 183 8.13 -13.98 -2.08
C LYS A 183 8.38 -12.48 -1.99
N GLY A 184 7.58 -11.80 -1.19
CA GLY A 184 7.69 -10.37 -0.92
C GLY A 184 7.05 -9.99 0.41
N SER A 185 7.11 -8.71 0.71
CA SER A 185 6.30 -8.12 1.77
C SER A 185 4.87 -7.89 1.26
N GLN A 186 3.89 -7.93 2.14
CA GLN A 186 2.54 -7.44 1.86
C GLN A 186 2.54 -5.95 1.47
N TRP A 187 3.43 -5.15 2.07
CA TRP A 187 3.45 -3.69 1.90
C TRP A 187 4.08 -3.30 0.57
N PHE A 188 3.32 -2.57 -0.24
CA PHE A 188 3.76 -2.07 -1.54
C PHE A 188 3.47 -0.57 -1.70
N GLU A 189 4.26 0.04 -2.58
CA GLU A 189 3.78 1.15 -3.40
C GLU A 189 3.78 0.70 -4.85
N VAL A 190 2.74 1.07 -5.61
CA VAL A 190 2.66 0.78 -7.04
C VAL A 190 2.22 1.98 -7.86
N HIS A 191 2.79 2.11 -9.05
CA HIS A 191 2.33 3.04 -10.08
C HIS A 191 0.98 2.59 -10.67
N ARG A 192 0.20 3.52 -11.23
CA ARG A 192 -1.11 3.27 -11.84
C ARG A 192 -1.11 2.14 -12.86
N GLU A 193 -0.09 2.08 -13.71
CA GLU A 193 0.06 1.00 -14.70
C GLU A 193 0.11 -0.39 -14.02
N LEU A 194 0.84 -0.51 -12.91
CA LEU A 194 0.96 -1.76 -12.18
C LEU A 194 -0.31 -2.06 -11.37
N ALA A 195 -0.94 -1.04 -10.77
CA ALA A 195 -2.22 -1.17 -10.08
C ALA A 195 -3.31 -1.75 -11.02
N LEU A 196 -3.38 -1.27 -12.26
CA LEU A 196 -4.30 -1.77 -13.28
C LEU A 196 -4.05 -3.25 -13.61
N LYS A 197 -2.78 -3.67 -13.73
CA LYS A 197 -2.41 -5.09 -13.94
C LYS A 197 -2.82 -5.97 -12.76
N ILE A 198 -2.73 -5.46 -11.53
CA ILE A 198 -3.13 -6.18 -10.31
C ILE A 198 -4.65 -6.38 -10.25
N ILE A 199 -5.44 -5.33 -10.47
CA ILE A 199 -6.90 -5.45 -10.37
C ILE A 199 -7.50 -6.24 -11.53
N SER A 200 -6.88 -6.20 -12.71
CA SER A 200 -7.34 -6.88 -13.92
C SER A 200 -6.88 -8.34 -14.01
N ASP A 201 -6.19 -8.87 -13.00
CA ASP A 201 -5.74 -10.26 -13.00
C ASP A 201 -6.92 -11.23 -12.82
N VAL A 202 -7.28 -11.88 -13.91
CA VAL A 202 -8.28 -12.95 -14.00
C VAL A 202 -7.64 -14.32 -14.24
N THR A 203 -6.31 -14.40 -14.35
CA THR A 203 -5.58 -15.63 -14.68
C THR A 203 -4.89 -16.24 -13.46
N TYR A 204 -4.11 -15.45 -12.72
CA TYR A 204 -3.27 -15.98 -11.64
C TYR A 204 -3.97 -15.92 -10.28
N TYR A 205 -4.72 -14.85 -10.02
CA TYR A 205 -5.49 -14.70 -8.78
C TYR A 205 -6.39 -15.91 -8.47
N PRO A 206 -7.21 -16.45 -9.41
CA PRO A 206 -8.02 -17.64 -9.12
C PRO A 206 -7.18 -18.87 -8.74
N VAL A 207 -5.99 -19.04 -9.34
CA VAL A 207 -5.07 -20.14 -9.02
C VAL A 207 -4.56 -20.00 -7.59
N PHE A 208 -4.15 -18.79 -7.19
CA PHE A 208 -3.76 -18.52 -5.81
C PHE A 208 -4.91 -18.74 -4.83
N LYS A 209 -6.11 -18.21 -5.13
CA LYS A 209 -7.31 -18.38 -4.31
C LYS A 209 -7.63 -19.85 -4.05
N ASN A 210 -7.46 -20.70 -5.06
CA ASN A 210 -7.80 -22.13 -4.97
C ASN A 210 -6.69 -22.98 -4.32
N TYR A 211 -5.41 -22.60 -4.46
CA TYR A 211 -4.29 -23.48 -4.12
C TYR A 211 -3.28 -22.92 -3.09
N CYS A 212 -3.31 -21.62 -2.80
CA CYS A 212 -2.51 -21.01 -1.74
C CYS A 212 -3.27 -21.02 -0.41
N THR A 213 -3.27 -22.16 0.24
CA THR A 213 -3.76 -22.34 1.61
C THR A 213 -2.59 -22.58 2.55
N PRO A 214 -2.72 -22.38 3.88
CA PRO A 214 -1.65 -22.67 4.83
C PRO A 214 -0.98 -24.02 4.53
N PRO A 215 0.37 -24.07 4.45
CA PRO A 215 1.34 -23.07 4.91
C PRO A 215 1.64 -21.90 3.94
N CYS A 216 0.91 -21.77 2.83
CA CYS A 216 0.99 -20.64 1.91
C CYS A 216 0.21 -19.42 2.42
N TYR A 217 0.77 -18.22 2.22
CA TYR A 217 0.19 -16.93 2.60
C TYR A 217 0.10 -16.05 1.35
N MET A 218 -1.13 -15.72 0.94
CA MET A 218 -1.35 -15.03 -0.35
C MET A 218 -0.74 -13.62 -0.38
N ASP A 219 -0.82 -12.89 0.74
CA ASP A 219 -0.27 -11.56 0.96
C ASP A 219 1.27 -11.48 0.83
N GLU A 220 1.98 -12.60 0.96
CA GLU A 220 3.44 -12.65 0.76
C GLU A 220 3.87 -13.17 -0.62
N HIS A 221 2.94 -13.74 -1.41
CA HIS A 221 3.32 -14.51 -2.61
C HIS A 221 2.56 -14.14 -3.88
N TYR A 222 1.29 -13.70 -3.78
CA TYR A 222 0.46 -13.41 -4.94
C TYR A 222 1.02 -12.26 -5.78
N LEU A 223 1.11 -11.05 -5.23
CA LEU A 223 1.59 -9.89 -5.98
C LEU A 223 3.04 -10.06 -6.46
N PRO A 224 4.00 -10.53 -5.63
CA PRO A 224 5.37 -10.77 -6.10
C PRO A 224 5.43 -11.73 -7.30
N THR A 225 4.63 -12.79 -7.29
CA THR A 225 4.58 -13.78 -8.39
C THR A 225 3.92 -13.21 -9.63
N LEU A 226 2.78 -12.50 -9.47
CA LEU A 226 2.08 -11.83 -10.57
C LEU A 226 3.00 -10.84 -11.29
N VAL A 227 3.66 -9.96 -10.53
CA VAL A 227 4.54 -8.93 -11.09
C VAL A 227 5.74 -9.56 -11.78
N ASN A 228 6.36 -10.58 -11.18
CA ASN A 228 7.47 -11.32 -11.80
C ASN A 228 7.09 -11.96 -13.14
N LYS A 229 5.85 -12.49 -13.26
CA LYS A 229 5.37 -13.09 -14.51
C LYS A 229 5.00 -12.06 -15.58
N VAL A 230 4.29 -11.00 -15.18
CA VAL A 230 3.60 -10.12 -16.15
C VAL A 230 4.40 -8.87 -16.48
N CYS A 231 5.11 -8.31 -15.50
CA CYS A 231 5.75 -7.00 -15.66
C CYS A 231 6.94 -6.77 -14.71
N PRO A 232 7.97 -7.64 -14.74
CA PRO A 232 9.09 -7.57 -13.80
C PRO A 232 9.91 -6.27 -13.90
N LYS A 233 9.84 -5.56 -15.04
CA LYS A 233 10.57 -4.30 -15.27
C LYS A 233 9.93 -3.09 -14.58
N LEU A 234 8.68 -3.18 -14.13
CA LEU A 234 7.94 -2.06 -13.52
C LEU A 234 8.21 -1.88 -12.02
N THR A 235 8.99 -2.75 -11.40
CA THR A 235 9.30 -2.69 -9.96
C THR A 235 10.79 -2.57 -9.71
N SER A 236 11.14 -1.97 -8.57
CA SER A 236 12.50 -1.89 -8.04
C SER A 236 12.93 -3.16 -7.30
N ASN A 237 12.03 -4.14 -7.11
CA ASN A 237 12.20 -5.38 -6.34
C ASN A 237 12.40 -5.17 -4.83
N TRP A 238 12.09 -3.99 -4.29
CA TRP A 238 12.11 -3.70 -2.86
C TRP A 238 10.91 -2.81 -2.45
N SER A 239 10.61 -2.71 -1.15
CA SER A 239 9.45 -1.97 -0.62
C SER A 239 9.87 -0.73 0.15
N VAL A 240 9.12 0.38 -0.02
CA VAL A 240 9.33 1.64 0.72
C VAL A 240 8.90 1.59 2.19
N THR A 241 8.43 0.44 2.68
CA THR A 241 8.04 0.26 4.09
C THR A 241 9.10 -0.51 4.85
N TRP A 242 9.73 0.15 5.82
CA TRP A 242 10.65 -0.48 6.77
C TRP A 242 9.90 -1.30 7.80
N ALA A 243 10.42 -2.49 8.10
CA ALA A 243 9.98 -3.31 9.22
C ALA A 243 11.18 -4.05 9.82
N ASP A 244 11.28 -4.06 11.15
CA ASP A 244 12.33 -4.80 11.85
C ASP A 244 11.95 -6.27 12.03
N TRP A 245 12.75 -7.15 11.44
CA TRP A 245 12.63 -8.61 11.52
C TRP A 245 13.77 -9.26 12.32
N SER A 246 14.61 -8.47 13.00
CA SER A 246 15.80 -8.96 13.72
C SER A 246 15.48 -9.97 14.83
N ALA A 247 14.31 -9.83 15.47
CA ALA A 247 13.82 -10.76 16.49
C ALA A 247 13.39 -12.14 15.94
N GLY A 248 13.23 -12.27 14.62
CA GLY A 248 12.69 -13.47 13.96
C GLY A 248 11.19 -13.68 14.19
N GLY A 249 10.67 -14.80 13.68
CA GLY A 249 9.26 -15.18 13.82
C GLY A 249 8.38 -14.83 12.62
N SER A 250 7.06 -14.83 12.84
CA SER A 250 6.05 -14.59 11.78
C SER A 250 5.55 -13.14 11.72
N HIS A 251 6.01 -12.28 12.63
CA HIS A 251 5.64 -10.87 12.70
C HIS A 251 6.86 -10.01 13.02
N PRO A 252 6.95 -8.79 12.47
CA PRO A 252 8.04 -7.87 12.80
C PRO A 252 7.92 -7.32 14.22
N THR A 253 9.02 -6.79 14.76
CA THR A 253 9.10 -6.12 16.06
C THR A 253 8.04 -5.02 16.16
N THR A 254 7.38 -4.94 17.33
CA THR A 254 6.45 -3.85 17.65
C THR A 254 7.10 -2.86 18.59
N PHE A 255 7.28 -1.62 18.12
CA PHE A 255 7.86 -0.53 18.89
C PHE A 255 6.83 0.10 19.83
N LEU A 256 7.22 0.30 21.08
CA LEU A 256 6.44 0.94 22.15
C LEU A 256 6.94 2.37 22.39
N ARG A 257 6.23 3.10 23.26
CA ARG A 257 6.55 4.48 23.65
C ARG A 257 8.05 4.73 23.92
N LYS A 258 8.70 3.83 24.65
CA LYS A 258 10.11 3.98 25.08
C LYS A 258 11.11 3.83 23.93
N ASP A 259 10.70 3.19 22.84
CA ASP A 259 11.58 2.88 21.71
C ASP A 259 11.61 4.02 20.69
N VAL A 260 10.67 4.98 20.78
CA VAL A 260 10.58 6.11 19.85
C VAL A 260 11.40 7.29 20.37
N THR A 261 12.62 7.42 19.85
CA THR A 261 13.51 8.58 20.01
C THR A 261 13.87 9.18 18.65
N GLU A 262 14.46 10.37 18.64
CA GLU A 262 14.94 10.99 17.39
C GLU A 262 16.06 10.15 16.76
N GLU A 263 16.99 9.65 17.57
CA GLU A 263 18.11 8.82 17.13
C GLU A 263 17.60 7.52 16.50
N PHE A 264 16.58 6.90 17.10
CA PHE A 264 15.95 5.73 16.52
C PHE A 264 15.32 6.04 15.17
N LEU A 265 14.52 7.11 15.05
CA LEU A 265 13.89 7.46 13.78
C LEU A 265 14.92 7.84 12.70
N ASP A 266 16.00 8.55 13.05
CA ASP A 266 17.08 8.86 12.12
C ASP A 266 17.85 7.61 11.69
N SER A 267 18.04 6.63 12.58
CA SER A 267 18.62 5.34 12.21
C SER A 267 17.76 4.59 11.19
N VAL A 268 16.42 4.67 11.30
CA VAL A 268 15.50 4.06 10.34
C VAL A 268 15.51 4.82 9.00
N ARG A 269 15.62 6.15 9.03
CA ARG A 269 15.60 7.03 7.85
C ARG A 269 16.87 6.95 7.01
N TYR A 270 18.03 6.89 7.67
CA TYR A 270 19.33 7.08 7.04
C TYR A 270 20.29 5.90 7.22
N GLY A 271 19.86 4.84 7.92
CA GLY A 271 20.69 3.67 8.20
C GLY A 271 20.87 2.69 7.03
N SER A 272 20.26 2.96 5.88
CA SER A 272 20.36 2.08 4.70
C SER A 272 20.35 2.85 3.40
N ASN A 273 21.18 2.40 2.46
CA ASN A 273 21.18 2.90 1.09
C ASN A 273 20.41 1.96 0.17
N CYS A 274 19.77 2.49 -0.86
CA CYS A 274 19.07 1.74 -1.88
C CYS A 274 19.32 2.33 -3.26
N SER A 275 18.84 1.64 -4.30
CA SER A 275 18.79 2.20 -5.65
C SER A 275 17.46 2.91 -5.87
N TYR A 276 17.54 4.14 -6.37
CA TYR A 276 16.40 4.97 -6.77
C TYR A 276 16.69 5.57 -8.14
N ASN A 277 15.83 5.30 -9.13
CA ASN A 277 16.02 5.71 -10.53
C ASN A 277 17.40 5.34 -11.13
N GLY A 278 18.03 4.26 -10.65
CA GLY A 278 19.36 3.82 -11.09
C GLY A 278 20.53 4.45 -10.33
N GLU A 279 20.28 5.37 -9.41
CA GLU A 279 21.29 6.03 -8.58
C GLU A 279 21.24 5.55 -7.13
N LEU A 280 22.33 5.77 -6.40
CA LEU A 280 22.40 5.47 -4.97
C LEU A 280 21.66 6.56 -4.18
N SER A 281 20.71 6.17 -3.34
CA SER A 281 19.93 7.06 -2.47
C SER A 281 20.10 6.67 -1.00
N SER A 282 20.18 7.67 -0.12
CA SER A 282 20.11 7.50 1.34
C SER A 282 18.67 7.38 1.85
N ILE A 283 17.68 7.73 1.02
CA ILE A 283 16.26 7.56 1.33
C ILE A 283 15.83 6.21 0.77
N SER A 284 15.82 5.21 1.64
CA SER A 284 15.33 3.87 1.33
C SER A 284 13.87 3.71 1.75
N PHE A 285 13.52 4.01 2.99
CA PHE A 285 12.17 3.74 3.49
C PHE A 285 11.40 5.03 3.73
N LEU A 286 10.22 5.15 3.11
CA LEU A 286 9.32 6.30 3.30
C LEU A 286 8.40 6.10 4.51
N PHE A 287 8.15 4.85 4.88
CA PHE A 287 7.24 4.48 5.96
C PHE A 287 7.89 3.48 6.91
N GLY A 288 7.50 3.52 8.17
CA GLY A 288 7.96 2.60 9.20
C GLY A 288 6.83 1.76 9.79
N ARG A 289 7.14 0.52 10.17
CA ARG A 289 6.26 -0.45 10.84
C ARG A 289 7.06 -1.29 11.84
N LYS A 290 6.54 -1.73 12.99
CA LYS A 290 5.17 -1.66 13.52
C LYS A 290 5.13 -0.80 14.79
N PHE A 291 4.35 0.27 14.79
CA PHE A 291 4.27 1.20 15.92
C PHE A 291 2.99 0.96 16.73
N HIS A 292 3.13 0.73 18.03
CA HIS A 292 2.01 0.56 18.95
C HIS A 292 1.30 1.90 19.25
N PRO A 293 -0.01 1.95 19.56
CA PRO A 293 -0.71 3.19 19.93
C PRO A 293 -0.01 4.07 20.98
N SER A 294 0.73 3.46 21.92
CA SER A 294 1.49 4.19 22.95
C SER A 294 2.62 5.07 22.40
N THR A 295 3.00 4.89 21.13
CA THR A 295 3.98 5.70 20.41
C THR A 295 3.44 7.05 19.94
N LEU A 296 2.11 7.26 19.93
CA LEU A 296 1.52 8.50 19.41
C LEU A 296 2.11 9.75 20.07
N GLN A 297 2.17 9.77 21.40
CA GLN A 297 2.65 10.92 22.16
C GLN A 297 4.11 11.30 21.85
N PRO A 298 5.11 10.39 21.90
CA PRO A 298 6.46 10.74 21.48
C PRO A 298 6.54 11.10 19.99
N LEU A 299 5.78 10.43 19.11
CA LEU A 299 5.73 10.79 17.68
C LEU A 299 5.20 12.20 17.45
N LEU A 300 4.17 12.65 18.18
CA LEU A 300 3.66 14.02 18.08
C LEU A 300 4.64 15.07 18.62
N ARG A 301 5.54 14.70 19.54
CA ARG A 301 6.60 15.60 20.03
C ARG A 301 7.70 15.78 18.98
N ILE A 302 8.10 14.70 18.30
CA ILE A 302 9.17 14.72 17.29
C ILE A 302 8.64 15.19 15.93
N GLY A 303 7.36 14.95 15.64
CA GLY A 303 6.74 15.17 14.34
C GLY A 303 6.89 16.57 13.75
N PRO A 304 6.79 17.68 14.52
CA PRO A 304 7.06 19.02 13.99
C PRO A 304 8.46 19.16 13.39
N LYS A 305 9.50 18.64 14.07
CA LYS A 305 10.87 18.60 13.54
C LYS A 305 10.98 17.64 12.35
N LEU A 306 10.36 16.48 12.44
CA LEU A 306 10.37 15.46 11.38
C LEU A 306 9.75 15.97 10.07
N PHE A 307 8.67 16.76 10.17
CA PHE A 307 7.91 17.24 9.03
C PHE A 307 8.24 18.68 8.61
N GLY A 308 9.13 19.36 9.34
CA GLY A 308 9.58 20.72 9.00
C GLY A 308 8.59 21.83 9.38
N PHE A 309 7.80 21.63 10.45
CA PHE A 309 6.89 22.63 11.01
C PHE A 309 7.52 23.49 12.13
N GLY A 310 8.85 23.49 12.26
CA GLY A 310 9.59 24.17 13.33
C GLY A 310 10.86 24.85 12.86
#